data_AF-A0A952FI58-F1
#
_entry.id   AF-A0A952FI58-F1
#
_cell.length_a   1.000
_cell.length_b   1.000
_cell.length_c   1.000
_cell.angle_alpha   90.00
_cell.angle_beta   90.00
_cell.angle_gamma   90.00
#
_symmetry.space_group_name_H-M   'P 1'
#
loop_
_entity.id
_entity.type
_entity.pdbx_description
1 polymer ?
#
loop_
_entity_poly.entity_id
_entity_poly.type
_entity_poly.pdbx_seq_one_letter_code
_entity_poly.pdbx_strand_id
1 'polypeptide(L)' 'GARLPAGAGWSQFFGVCLLCGVGFTMSLFIGALAFAGQDAGYETQLKLGVLCGSLLSGVLGAVMLMRTSTAQKVPN' A
#
# COMPACT_ATOMS: atom_id res chain seq x y z
N GLY A 1 24.59 -1.70 -3.19
CA GLY A 1 24.21 -0.52 -2.41
C GLY A 1 23.11 0.23 -3.14
N ALA A 2 21.93 0.32 -2.55
CA ALA A 2 20.84 1.13 -3.08
C ALA A 2 20.94 2.52 -2.46
N ARG A 3 21.05 3.56 -3.29
CA ARG A 3 21.10 4.95 -2.87
C ARG A 3 19.71 5.54 -3.09
N LEU A 4 19.11 6.14 -2.07
CA LEU A 4 17.83 6.81 -2.24
C LEU A 4 18.01 8.03 -3.15
N PRO A 5 16.99 8.37 -3.97
CA PRO A 5 17.05 9.52 -4.87
C PRO A 5 17.36 10.80 -4.09
N ALA A 6 18.18 11.68 -4.67
CA ALA A 6 18.68 12.87 -4.00
C ALA A 6 17.51 13.74 -3.48
N GLY A 7 17.39 13.87 -2.16
CA GLY A 7 16.33 14.63 -1.49
C GLY A 7 15.23 13.78 -0.85
N ALA A 8 15.11 12.48 -1.16
CA ALA A 8 14.11 11.62 -0.52
C ALA A 8 14.64 11.03 0.80
N GLY A 9 13.93 11.31 1.90
CA GLY A 9 14.20 10.65 3.18
C GLY A 9 13.81 9.17 3.15
N TRP A 10 14.53 8.32 3.90
CA TRP A 10 14.20 6.89 4.05
C TRP A 10 12.73 6.69 4.44
N SER A 11 12.20 7.54 5.32
CA SER A 11 10.80 7.49 5.75
C SER A 11 9.79 7.78 4.63
N GLN A 12 10.14 8.65 3.67
CA GLN A 12 9.30 8.93 2.50
C GLN A 12 9.29 7.75 1.53
N PHE A 13 10.44 7.11 1.32
CA PHE A 13 10.51 5.89 0.51
C PHE A 13 9.61 4.79 1.10
N PHE A 14 9.67 4.57 2.41
CA PHE A 14 8.74 3.66 3.08
C PHE A 14 7.28 4.09 2.91
N GLY A 15 6.94 5.37 3.09
CA GLY A 15 5.59 5.86 2.88
C GLY A 15 5.06 5.60 1.46
N VAL A 16 5.89 5.83 0.43
CA VAL A 16 5.54 5.53 -0.98
C VAL A 16 5.41 4.03 -1.22
N CYS A 17 6.27 3.20 -0.64
CA CYS A 17 6.13 1.74 -0.72
C CYS A 17 4.80 1.25 -0.09
N LEU A 18 4.41 1.82 1.06
CA LEU A 18 3.11 1.50 1.69
C LEU A 18 1.93 1.94 0.82
N LEU A 19 2.01 3.11 0.16
CA LEU A 19 0.98 3.53 -0.79
C LEU A 19 0.95 2.68 -2.06
N CYS A 20 2.10 2.27 -2.58
CA CYS A 20 2.21 1.34 -3.72
C CYS A 20 1.52 0.00 -3.42
N GLY A 21 1.55 -0.43 -2.14
CA GLY A 21 0.84 -1.63 -1.67
C GLY A 21 -0.69 -1.55 -1.72
N VAL A 22 -1.30 -0.42 -2.09
CA VAL A 22 -2.76 -0.29 -2.29
C VAL A 22 -3.15 -0.92 -3.63
N GLY A 23 -3.13 -2.25 -3.67
CA GLY A 23 -3.32 -3.06 -4.87
C GLY A 23 -4.71 -3.68 -5.00
N PHE A 24 -5.78 -2.96 -4.65
CA PHE A 24 -7.16 -3.46 -4.59
C PHE A 24 -7.54 -4.36 -5.78
N THR A 25 -7.39 -3.85 -7.02
CA THR A 25 -7.80 -4.57 -8.23
C THR A 25 -6.90 -5.76 -8.56
N MET A 26 -5.57 -5.62 -8.42
CA MET A 26 -4.65 -6.73 -8.68
C MET A 26 -4.77 -7.83 -7.62
N SER A 27 -5.00 -7.47 -6.37
CA SER A 27 -5.16 -8.43 -5.27
C SER A 27 -6.47 -9.20 -5.39
N LEU A 28 -7.57 -8.54 -5.80
CA LEU A 28 -8.81 -9.25 -6.10
C LEU A 28 -8.68 -10.18 -7.31
N PHE A 29 -7.90 -9.80 -8.32
CA PHE A 29 -7.64 -10.68 -9.47
C PHE A 29 -6.85 -11.94 -9.06
N ILE A 30 -5.78 -11.77 -8.29
CA ILE A 30 -5.01 -12.91 -7.76
C ILE A 30 -5.87 -13.79 -6.87
N GLY A 31 -6.65 -13.21 -5.97
CA GLY A 31 -7.51 -13.97 -5.10
C GLY A 31 -8.65 -14.66 -5.86
N ALA A 32 -9.20 -14.05 -6.91
CA ALA A 32 -10.17 -14.70 -7.78
C ALA A 32 -9.58 -15.92 -8.49
N LEU A 33 -8.30 -15.88 -8.91
CA LEU A 33 -7.61 -17.05 -9.46
C LEU A 33 -7.30 -18.11 -8.38
N ALA A 34 -6.86 -17.69 -7.20
CA ALA A 34 -6.46 -18.58 -6.11
C ALA A 34 -7.65 -19.38 -5.53
N PHE A 35 -8.85 -18.80 -5.56
CA PHE A 35 -10.07 -19.41 -5.05
C PHE A 35 -11.11 -19.71 -6.13
N ALA A 36 -10.72 -19.69 -7.42
CA ALA A 36 -11.59 -20.04 -8.53
C ALA A 36 -12.15 -21.47 -8.32
N GLY A 37 -13.45 -21.58 -8.04
CA GLY A 37 -14.13 -22.86 -7.81
C GLY A 37 -14.16 -23.35 -6.35
N GLN A 38 -13.79 -22.52 -5.37
CA GLN A 38 -13.97 -22.78 -3.93
C GLN A 38 -15.28 -22.14 -3.42
N ASP A 39 -15.76 -22.56 -2.24
CA ASP A 39 -17.01 -22.05 -1.64
C ASP A 39 -17.09 -20.51 -1.59
N ALA A 40 -18.28 -19.95 -1.81
CA ALA A 40 -18.55 -18.51 -1.84
C ALA A 40 -18.15 -17.75 -0.56
N GLY A 41 -17.98 -18.46 0.56
CA GLY A 41 -17.48 -17.90 1.81
C GLY A 41 -16.04 -17.38 1.72
N TYR A 42 -15.17 -18.05 0.97
CA TYR A 42 -13.77 -17.65 0.83
C TYR A 42 -13.59 -16.39 -0.02
N GLU A 43 -14.41 -16.22 -1.06
CA GLU A 43 -14.40 -15.02 -1.90
C GLU A 43 -14.78 -13.77 -1.09
N THR A 44 -15.76 -13.90 -0.19
CA THR A 44 -16.20 -12.81 0.69
C THR A 44 -15.10 -12.43 1.67
N GLN A 45 -14.45 -13.41 2.32
CA GLN A 45 -13.34 -13.17 3.24
C GLN A 45 -12.13 -12.55 2.54
N LEU A 46 -11.81 -13.01 1.33
CA LEU A 46 -10.75 -12.44 0.50
C LEU A 46 -11.01 -10.96 0.19
N LYS A 47 -12.22 -10.63 -0.29
CA LYS A 47 -12.61 -9.25 -0.60
C LYS A 47 -12.49 -8.34 0.62
N LEU A 48 -12.97 -8.81 1.77
CA LEU A 48 -12.84 -8.10 3.04
C LEU A 48 -11.38 -7.92 3.44
N GLY A 49 -10.55 -8.96 3.33
CA GLY A 49 -9.13 -8.90 3.63
C GLY A 49 -8.38 -7.90 2.74
N VAL A 50 -8.63 -7.91 1.43
CA VAL A 50 -8.03 -6.97 0.50
C VAL A 50 -8.49 -5.54 0.76
N LEU A 51 -9.79 -5.33 1.05
CA LEU A 51 -10.32 -4.00 1.35
C LEU A 51 -9.75 -3.45 2.66
N CYS A 52 -9.74 -4.25 3.73
CA CYS A 52 -9.17 -3.88 5.03
C CYS A 52 -7.65 -3.65 4.94
N GLY A 53 -6.92 -4.54 4.28
CA GLY A 53 -5.47 -4.42 4.09
C GLY A 53 -5.09 -3.19 3.27
N SER A 54 -5.82 -2.92 2.18
CA SER A 54 -5.60 -1.73 1.35
C SER A 54 -5.90 -0.45 2.13
N LEU A 55 -6.97 -0.44 2.93
CA LEU A 55 -7.32 0.69 3.78
C LEU A 55 -6.23 0.94 4.84
N LEU A 56 -5.77 -0.10 5.52
CA LEU A 56 -4.67 0.00 6.49
C LEU A 56 -3.38 0.49 5.85
N SER A 57 -3.01 -0.04 4.68
CA SER A 57 -1.81 0.39 3.94
C SER A 57 -1.92 1.84 3.49
N GLY A 58 -3.09 2.26 3.01
CA GLY A 58 -3.38 3.64 2.63
C GLY A 58 -3.32 4.60 3.82
N VAL A 59 -3.93 4.24 4.95
CA VAL A 59 -3.91 5.06 6.18
C VAL A 59 -2.51 5.16 6.74
N LEU A 60 -1.80 4.04 6.89
CA LEU A 60 -0.43 4.03 7.41
C LEU A 60 0.53 4.76 6.47
N GLY A 61 0.43 4.53 5.16
CA GLY A 61 1.21 5.25 4.15
C GLY A 61 0.93 6.74 4.17
N ALA A 62 -0.33 7.16 4.24
CA ALA A 62 -0.73 8.57 4.34
C ALA A 62 -0.24 9.21 5.64
N VAL A 63 -0.40 8.56 6.79
CA VAL A 63 0.09 9.06 8.09
C VAL A 63 1.61 9.19 8.11
N MET A 64 2.31 8.18 7.58
CA MET A 64 3.77 8.20 7.49
C MET A 64 4.23 9.33 6.57
N LEU A 65 3.61 9.48 5.40
CA LEU A 65 3.90 10.58 4.49
C LEU A 65 3.57 11.92 5.13
N MET A 66 2.39 12.14 5.69
CA MET A 66 2.01 13.40 6.35
C MET A 66 2.99 13.80 7.46
N ARG A 67 3.47 12.84 8.26
CA ARG A 67 4.50 13.08 9.29
C ARG A 67 5.87 13.44 8.72
N THR A 68 6.19 12.97 7.51
CA THR A 68 7.47 13.24 6.83
C THR A 68 7.40 14.43 5.87
N SER A 69 6.23 14.77 5.33
CA SER A 69 5.99 15.84 4.36
C SER A 69 6.12 17.23 4.97
N THR A 70 6.14 17.36 6.30
CA THR A 70 6.55 18.60 6.98
C THR A 70 8.06 18.88 6.81
N ALA A 71 8.85 17.92 6.31
CA ALA A 71 10.31 18.03 6.14
C ALA A 71 10.80 18.03 4.69
N GLN A 72 9.94 18.35 3.70
CA GLN A 72 10.40 18.71 2.36
C GLN A 72 9.75 20.00 1.87
N LYS A 73 10.13 21.11 2.52
CA LYS A 73 10.17 22.41 1.86
C LYS A 73 11.23 22.32 0.77
N VAL A 74 10.78 22.29 -0.48
CA VAL A 74 11.61 22.38 -1.68
C VAL A 74 12.62 23.53 -1.51
N PRO A 75 13.93 23.29 -1.73
CA PRO A 75 14.96 24.31 -1.60
C PRO A 75 14.85 25.37 -2.70
N ASN A 76 15.05 26.63 -2.34
CA ASN A 76 15.51 27.71 -3.21
C ASN A 76 16.63 28.46 -2.49
#